data_AF-A0A522NB61-F1
#
_entry.id   AF-A0A522NB61-F1
#
_cell.length_a   1.000
_cell.length_b   1.000
_cell.length_c   1.000
_cell.angle_alpha   90.00
_cell.angle_beta   90.00
_cell.angle_gamma   90.00
#
_symmetry.space_group_name_H-M   'P 1'
#
loop_
_entity.id
_entity.type
_entity.pdbx_description
1 polymer ?
#
loop_
_entity_poly.entity_id
_entity_poly.type
_entity_poly.pdbx_seq_one_letter_code
_entity_poly.pdbx_strand_id
1 'polypeptide(L)'
;MCCGRRAPHRSTSSSAVGRHWSQVQTRFGQGSTRSARMRSLRHVKRGGSYLRALGPKKKWSGSPDDTAYSKISGGRWNPPGEFGVLYLSGSADVAYANGREILNGLLAPAATVDDLLDPESLFEVQEFLVDESEFVDAVTKNGRAELALPARCGKGKRYALTRAIGRAAYKGGENGIASISAVQRDGEELAIFDSCASKIAHMRGARRTLRQWRAGRVGVKKKSSKKSSS
;
A
#
# COMPACT_ATOMS: atom_id res chain seq x y z
N MET A 1 25.85 46.46 8.12
CA MET A 1 25.80 47.73 8.87
C MET A 1 24.42 47.79 9.53
N CYS A 2 24.34 47.43 10.82
CA CYS A 2 24.12 48.33 11.98
C CYS A 2 22.61 48.60 12.18
N CYS A 3 21.92 48.37 13.30
CA CYS A 3 22.18 48.13 14.73
C CYS A 3 20.92 47.37 15.27
N GLY A 4 20.82 46.69 16.42
CA GLY A 4 21.63 46.59 17.62
C GLY A 4 20.73 46.54 18.88
N ARG A 5 20.95 45.53 19.75
CA ARG A 5 20.70 45.49 21.23
C ARG A 5 19.24 45.34 21.71
N ARG A 6 18.90 44.73 22.85
CA ARG A 6 19.47 43.83 23.89
C ARG A 6 18.27 43.49 24.82
N ALA A 7 18.21 42.28 25.38
CA ALA A 7 17.27 41.89 26.46
C ALA A 7 17.70 42.51 27.83
N PRO A 8 16.92 42.41 28.95
CA PRO A 8 16.88 41.15 29.74
C PRO A 8 15.64 40.85 30.65
N HIS A 9 15.56 39.58 31.06
CA HIS A 9 15.15 38.98 32.37
C HIS A 9 13.79 39.25 33.07
N ARG A 10 13.06 38.15 33.35
CA ARG A 10 12.65 37.59 34.68
C ARG A 10 11.69 36.40 34.40
N SER A 11 12.01 35.13 34.64
CA SER A 11 12.09 34.38 35.90
C SER A 11 10.84 34.47 36.81
N THR A 12 9.92 33.53 36.64
CA THR A 12 9.13 32.98 37.76
C THR A 12 9.02 31.46 37.61
N SER A 13 9.73 30.80 38.51
CA SER A 13 9.48 29.47 39.04
C SER A 13 8.03 29.29 39.45
N SER A 14 7.41 28.17 39.06
CA SER A 14 6.39 27.55 39.90
C SER A 14 6.54 26.04 39.88
N SER A 15 6.59 25.52 41.08
CA SER A 15 6.91 24.16 41.47
C SER A 15 5.67 23.29 41.46
N ALA A 16 5.92 21.98 41.30
CA ALA A 16 5.15 20.89 41.90
C ALA A 16 3.67 20.72 41.49
N VAL A 17 3.43 19.75 40.60
CA VAL A 17 2.48 18.67 40.90
C VAL A 17 3.07 17.35 40.38
N GLY A 18 3.69 16.61 41.28
CA GLY A 18 3.96 15.19 41.08
C GLY A 18 2.66 14.42 41.15
N ARG A 19 2.37 13.62 40.13
CA ARG A 19 1.45 12.48 40.20
C ARG A 19 2.03 11.32 39.40
N HIS A 20 2.72 10.46 40.15
CA HIS A 20 2.57 9.01 40.15
C HIS A 20 2.17 8.36 38.81
N TRP A 21 3.17 8.03 37.98
CA TRP A 21 3.09 6.92 37.04
C TRP A 21 4.22 5.94 37.37
N SER A 22 4.06 5.27 38.52
CA SER A 22 4.78 4.05 38.84
C SER A 22 3.73 2.97 39.06
N GLN A 23 4.02 1.78 38.53
CA GLN A 23 3.27 0.52 38.63
C GLN A 23 2.15 0.28 37.61
N VAL A 24 2.56 -0.11 36.39
CA VAL A 24 2.00 -1.31 35.73
C VAL A 24 3.16 -2.11 35.13
N GLN A 25 4.01 -2.64 36.00
CA GLN A 25 4.95 -3.72 35.68
C GLN A 25 4.76 -4.78 36.77
N THR A 26 3.89 -5.76 36.50
CA THR A 26 4.06 -7.17 36.91
C THR A 26 2.77 -7.93 36.64
N ARG A 27 2.83 -8.83 35.66
CA ARG A 27 2.21 -10.17 35.58
C ARG A 27 2.10 -10.62 34.12
N PHE A 28 3.26 -10.77 33.48
CA PHE A 28 3.39 -11.78 32.44
C PHE A 28 4.23 -12.89 33.06
N GLY A 29 3.53 -13.93 33.49
CA GLY A 29 4.13 -15.12 34.07
C GLY A 29 5.16 -15.71 33.11
N GLN A 30 6.28 -16.10 33.71
CA GLN A 30 7.10 -17.18 33.20
C GLN A 30 6.21 -18.42 33.13
N GLY A 31 5.76 -18.77 31.92
CA GLY A 31 4.83 -19.86 31.72
C GLY A 31 4.73 -20.23 30.25
N SER A 32 5.36 -21.35 29.92
CA SER A 32 5.20 -22.10 28.68
C SER A 32 5.93 -21.57 27.45
N THR A 33 7.10 -22.15 27.20
CA THR A 33 7.66 -22.40 25.86
C THR A 33 6.77 -23.35 25.06
N ARG A 34 5.45 -23.07 24.99
CA ARG A 34 4.63 -23.58 23.91
C ARG A 34 5.13 -22.87 22.67
N SER A 35 5.99 -23.57 21.93
CA SER A 35 6.14 -23.40 20.50
C SER A 35 4.73 -23.32 19.93
N ALA A 36 4.22 -22.09 19.83
CA ALA A 36 3.02 -21.80 19.11
C ALA A 36 3.39 -22.20 17.70
N ARG A 37 3.00 -23.41 17.29
CA ARG A 37 2.92 -23.77 15.89
C ARG A 37 2.24 -22.58 15.26
N MET A 38 2.99 -21.75 14.53
CA MET A 38 2.40 -20.73 13.69
C MET A 38 1.42 -21.53 12.85
N ARG A 39 0.12 -21.31 13.07
CA ARG A 39 -0.88 -21.91 12.20
C ARG A 39 -0.44 -21.48 10.80
N SER A 40 -0.20 -22.46 9.94
CA SER A 40 0.13 -22.21 8.55
C SER A 40 -0.88 -21.18 8.04
N LEU A 41 -0.38 -20.07 7.51
CA LEU A 41 -1.26 -19.07 6.92
C LEU A 41 -2.00 -19.73 5.76
N ARG A 42 -3.26 -19.35 5.54
CA ARG A 42 -3.98 -19.77 4.35
C ARG A 42 -3.45 -18.99 3.15
N HIS A 43 -3.36 -19.69 2.02
CA HIS A 43 -2.93 -19.11 0.76
C HIS A 43 -4.03 -19.08 -0.29
N VAL A 44 -3.84 -18.20 -1.26
CA VAL A 44 -4.61 -18.16 -2.49
C VAL A 44 -3.67 -17.91 -3.66
N LYS A 45 -3.94 -18.55 -4.81
CA LYS A 45 -3.18 -18.31 -6.04
C LYS A 45 -3.65 -17.03 -6.74
N ARG A 46 -2.70 -16.19 -7.15
CA ARG A 46 -2.95 -14.97 -7.94
C ARG A 46 -1.84 -14.75 -8.95
N GLY A 47 -2.20 -14.17 -10.08
CA GLY A 47 -1.31 -13.82 -11.18
C GLY A 47 -2.08 -13.03 -12.24
N GLY A 48 -1.40 -12.62 -13.30
CA GLY A 48 -2.00 -11.85 -14.40
C GLY A 48 -1.68 -10.36 -14.33
N SER A 49 -2.52 -9.55 -14.98
CA SER A 49 -2.30 -8.12 -15.17
C SER A 49 -2.77 -7.32 -13.96
N TYR A 50 -1.85 -6.53 -13.38
CA TYR A 50 -2.11 -5.63 -12.27
C TYR A 50 -1.59 -4.22 -12.59
N LEU A 51 -2.07 -3.22 -11.83
CA LEU A 51 -1.69 -1.82 -12.02
C LEU A 51 -1.12 -1.23 -10.73
N ARG A 52 0.01 -0.53 -10.81
CA ARG A 52 0.48 0.34 -9.73
C ARG A 52 0.04 1.76 -10.02
N ALA A 53 -0.77 2.35 -9.15
CA ALA A 53 -1.03 3.78 -9.17
C ALA A 53 0.18 4.53 -8.61
N LEU A 54 0.60 5.58 -9.32
CA LEU A 54 1.77 6.38 -9.01
C LEU A 54 1.34 7.84 -8.95
N GLY A 55 2.01 8.62 -8.10
CA GLY A 55 1.86 10.08 -8.15
C GLY A 55 2.28 10.67 -9.51
N PRO A 56 2.12 11.99 -9.71
CA PRO A 56 2.59 12.64 -10.93
C PRO A 56 4.08 12.38 -11.16
N LYS A 57 4.52 12.10 -12.39
CA LYS A 57 5.93 11.83 -12.76
C LYS A 57 6.93 12.78 -12.12
N LYS A 58 6.60 14.09 -12.10
CA LYS A 58 7.44 15.15 -11.51
C LYS A 58 7.73 14.94 -10.02
N LYS A 59 6.81 14.31 -9.28
CA LYS A 59 6.95 14.00 -7.84
C LYS A 59 7.45 12.57 -7.59
N TRP A 60 7.49 11.71 -8.61
CA TRP A 60 7.93 10.31 -8.50
C TRP A 60 8.81 9.94 -9.68
N SER A 61 10.10 10.23 -9.57
CA SER A 61 11.12 9.93 -10.57
C SER A 61 11.70 8.51 -10.49
N GLY A 62 11.52 7.82 -9.36
CA GLY A 62 12.01 6.46 -9.15
C GLY A 62 11.31 5.41 -10.02
N SER A 63 11.92 4.24 -10.14
CA SER A 63 11.37 3.12 -10.91
C SER A 63 10.02 2.65 -10.34
N PRO A 64 9.01 2.33 -11.17
CA PRO A 64 7.71 1.87 -10.68
C PRO A 64 7.71 0.56 -9.91
N ASP A 65 8.76 -0.23 -9.93
CA ASP A 65 8.95 -1.45 -9.14
C ASP A 65 9.69 -1.18 -7.81
N ASP A 66 10.19 0.04 -7.59
CA ASP A 66 10.89 0.43 -6.37
C ASP A 66 9.94 0.38 -5.15
N THR A 67 10.39 -0.33 -4.11
CA THR A 67 9.71 -0.53 -2.84
C THR A 67 10.36 0.25 -1.69
N ALA A 68 11.45 0.98 -1.93
CA ALA A 68 12.20 1.69 -0.89
C ALA A 68 11.31 2.69 -0.13
N TYR A 69 10.43 3.41 -0.83
CA TYR A 69 9.50 4.34 -0.18
C TYR A 69 8.59 3.61 0.82
N SER A 70 7.96 2.50 0.41
CA SER A 70 7.08 1.76 1.31
C SER A 70 7.85 1.10 2.46
N LYS A 71 9.11 0.71 2.25
CA LYS A 71 9.99 0.28 3.35
C LYS A 71 10.18 1.38 4.38
N ILE A 72 10.49 2.61 3.95
CA ILE A 72 10.74 3.74 4.85
C ILE A 72 9.46 4.18 5.56
N SER A 73 8.37 4.43 4.81
CA SER A 73 7.12 4.97 5.37
C SER A 73 6.23 3.92 6.02
N GLY A 74 6.46 2.64 5.72
CA GLY A 74 5.47 1.60 5.90
C GLY A 74 4.26 1.78 4.99
N GLY A 75 3.32 0.86 5.10
CA GLY A 75 2.03 0.89 4.42
C GLY A 75 0.99 0.12 5.21
N ARG A 76 -0.06 -0.36 4.54
CA ARG A 76 -1.09 -1.19 5.18
C ARG A 76 -0.51 -2.54 5.63
N TRP A 77 0.31 -3.14 4.78
CA TRP A 77 0.80 -4.51 4.95
C TRP A 77 2.26 -4.60 5.38
N ASN A 78 2.92 -3.48 5.64
CA ASN A 78 4.29 -3.47 6.18
C ASN A 78 4.50 -2.35 7.20
N PRO A 79 5.18 -2.66 8.32
CA PRO A 79 5.63 -1.62 9.25
C PRO A 79 6.76 -0.78 8.63
N PRO A 80 6.89 0.49 9.03
CA PRO A 80 8.01 1.33 8.61
C PRO A 80 9.35 0.75 9.09
N GLY A 81 10.36 0.84 8.24
CA GLY A 81 11.76 0.47 8.53
C GLY A 81 12.12 -1.00 8.33
N GLU A 82 11.17 -1.91 8.09
CA GLU A 82 11.47 -3.36 8.08
C GLU A 82 11.67 -3.92 6.67
N PHE A 83 10.64 -3.89 5.84
CA PHE A 83 10.69 -4.44 4.48
C PHE A 83 9.82 -3.62 3.52
N GLY A 84 10.20 -3.62 2.25
CA GLY A 84 9.47 -2.97 1.17
C GLY A 84 8.30 -3.81 0.67
N VAL A 85 7.28 -3.11 0.17
CA VAL A 85 6.10 -3.71 -0.45
C VAL A 85 5.78 -3.00 -1.75
N LEU A 86 5.63 -3.78 -2.83
CA LEU A 86 5.06 -3.36 -4.10
C LEU A 86 3.53 -3.53 -4.02
N TYR A 87 2.82 -2.41 -3.93
CA TYR A 87 1.36 -2.38 -3.88
C TYR A 87 0.76 -2.30 -5.28
N LEU A 88 -0.05 -3.28 -5.64
CA LEU A 88 -0.67 -3.41 -6.95
C LEU A 88 -2.20 -3.53 -6.84
N SER A 89 -2.91 -2.94 -7.78
CA SER A 89 -4.36 -2.95 -7.92
C SER A 89 -4.78 -4.02 -8.94
N GLY A 90 -5.73 -4.88 -8.58
CA GLY A 90 -6.25 -5.95 -9.45
C GLY A 90 -7.16 -5.48 -10.57
N SER A 91 -7.53 -4.20 -10.61
CA SER A 91 -8.31 -3.63 -11.70
C SER A 91 -8.01 -2.13 -11.91
N ALA A 92 -8.41 -1.61 -13.06
CA ALA A 92 -8.32 -0.19 -13.38
C ALA A 92 -9.13 0.68 -12.41
N ASP A 93 -10.27 0.21 -11.92
CA ASP A 93 -11.10 0.97 -10.98
C ASP A 93 -10.46 1.03 -9.58
N VAL A 94 -9.80 -0.05 -9.15
CA VAL A 94 -9.01 -0.05 -7.92
C VAL A 94 -7.78 0.85 -8.07
N ALA A 95 -7.11 0.82 -9.23
CA ALA A 95 -6.01 1.73 -9.53
C ALA A 95 -6.45 3.19 -9.54
N TYR A 96 -7.63 3.48 -10.11
CA TYR A 96 -8.23 4.81 -10.09
C TYR A 96 -8.52 5.29 -8.67
N ALA A 97 -9.18 4.47 -7.85
CA ALA A 97 -9.48 4.80 -6.47
C ALA A 97 -8.20 5.06 -5.65
N ASN A 98 -7.16 4.23 -5.82
CA ASN A 98 -5.86 4.45 -5.18
C ASN A 98 -5.15 5.70 -5.71
N GLY A 99 -5.23 5.99 -7.01
CA GLY A 99 -4.68 7.21 -7.62
C GLY A 99 -5.34 8.48 -7.09
N ARG A 100 -6.67 8.49 -6.98
CA ARG A 100 -7.44 9.57 -6.34
C ARG A 100 -7.01 9.82 -4.91
N GLU A 101 -6.78 8.75 -4.16
CA GLU A 101 -6.29 8.82 -2.79
C GLU A 101 -4.86 9.38 -2.68
N ILE A 102 -3.99 9.09 -3.65
CA ILE A 102 -2.65 9.70 -3.75
C ILE A 102 -2.79 11.20 -4.05
N LEU A 103 -3.63 11.57 -5.02
CA LEU A 103 -3.86 12.96 -5.38
C LEU A 103 -4.45 13.76 -4.23
N ASN A 104 -5.44 13.22 -3.52
CA ASN A 104 -6.01 13.86 -2.34
C ASN A 104 -4.92 14.16 -1.30
N GLY A 105 -3.98 13.23 -1.08
CA GLY A 105 -2.85 13.48 -0.17
C GLY A 105 -1.84 14.52 -0.67
N LEU A 106 -1.69 14.67 -2.00
CA LEU A 106 -0.70 15.57 -2.62
C LEU A 106 -1.23 16.97 -2.94
N LEU A 107 -2.54 17.10 -3.18
CA LEU A 107 -3.21 18.30 -3.70
C LEU A 107 -4.21 18.91 -2.71
N ALA A 108 -4.51 18.26 -1.57
CA ALA A 108 -5.46 18.80 -0.58
C ALA A 108 -5.24 20.27 -0.16
N PRO A 109 -4.02 20.87 -0.20
CA PRO A 109 -3.89 22.30 0.06
C PRO A 109 -3.89 23.21 -1.18
N ALA A 110 -3.91 22.67 -2.42
CA ALA A 110 -3.67 23.48 -3.64
C ALA A 110 -4.42 23.04 -4.91
N ALA A 111 -5.37 22.09 -4.84
CA ALA A 111 -6.11 21.63 -6.02
C ALA A 111 -6.94 22.78 -6.63
N THR A 112 -6.78 22.98 -7.93
CA THR A 112 -7.61 23.91 -8.72
C THR A 112 -8.89 23.21 -9.21
N VAL A 113 -9.87 23.98 -9.70
CA VAL A 113 -11.08 23.41 -10.31
C VAL A 113 -10.72 22.53 -11.52
N ASP A 114 -9.74 22.94 -12.32
CA ASP A 114 -9.28 22.17 -13.48
C ASP A 114 -8.66 20.83 -13.07
N ASP A 115 -7.96 20.77 -11.93
CA ASP A 115 -7.45 19.52 -11.38
C ASP A 115 -8.57 18.52 -11.00
N LEU A 116 -9.78 19.03 -10.73
CA LEU A 116 -10.93 18.21 -10.38
C LEU A 116 -11.69 17.71 -11.62
N LEU A 117 -11.53 18.36 -12.79
CA LEU A 117 -12.27 18.04 -14.01
C LEU A 117 -11.69 16.84 -14.79
N ASP A 118 -10.38 16.59 -14.70
CA ASP A 118 -9.74 15.41 -15.34
C ASP A 118 -8.72 14.73 -14.41
N PRO A 119 -9.18 14.09 -13.33
CA PRO A 119 -8.28 13.48 -12.35
C PRO A 119 -7.50 12.28 -12.91
N GLU A 120 -8.00 11.61 -13.96
CA GLU A 120 -7.28 10.50 -14.60
C GLU A 120 -6.01 10.93 -15.33
N SER A 121 -5.89 12.22 -15.67
CA SER A 121 -4.69 12.79 -16.28
C SER A 121 -3.66 13.28 -15.26
N LEU A 122 -4.03 13.37 -13.98
CA LEU A 122 -3.16 13.91 -12.92
C LEU A 122 -2.26 12.87 -12.24
N PHE A 123 -2.57 11.58 -12.40
CA PHE A 123 -1.74 10.50 -11.87
C PHE A 123 -1.44 9.49 -12.96
N GLU A 124 -0.38 8.71 -12.73
CA GLU A 124 0.08 7.72 -13.69
C GLU A 124 -0.14 6.32 -13.15
N VAL A 125 -0.17 5.37 -14.09
CA VAL A 125 -0.16 3.95 -13.79
C VAL A 125 0.99 3.26 -14.51
N GLN A 126 1.53 2.24 -13.86
CA GLN A 126 2.38 1.25 -14.49
C GLN A 126 1.67 -0.10 -14.45
N GLU A 127 1.64 -0.81 -15.58
CA GLU A 127 1.15 -2.18 -15.64
C GLU A 127 2.25 -3.17 -15.27
N PHE A 128 1.86 -4.20 -14.52
CA PHE A 128 2.68 -5.33 -14.12
C PHE A 128 2.00 -6.62 -14.59
N LEU A 129 2.78 -7.56 -15.12
CA LEU A 129 2.39 -8.94 -15.24
C LEU A 129 2.97 -9.69 -14.04
N VAL A 130 2.10 -10.29 -13.23
CA VAL A 130 2.46 -11.08 -12.06
C VAL A 130 2.39 -12.56 -12.40
N ASP A 131 3.45 -13.30 -12.15
CA ASP A 131 3.46 -14.76 -12.31
C ASP A 131 2.52 -15.40 -11.29
N GLU A 132 1.81 -16.46 -11.70
CA GLU A 132 0.88 -17.14 -10.78
C GLU A 132 1.64 -17.70 -9.57
N SER A 133 1.36 -17.14 -8.40
CA SER A 133 2.06 -17.42 -7.15
C SER A 133 1.08 -17.54 -6.00
N GLU A 134 1.53 -18.15 -4.91
CA GLU A 134 0.76 -18.21 -3.65
C GLU A 134 0.99 -16.96 -2.82
N PHE A 135 -0.10 -16.39 -2.32
CA PHE A 135 -0.13 -15.23 -1.43
C PHE A 135 -0.97 -15.55 -0.20
N VAL A 136 -0.65 -14.91 0.92
CA VAL A 136 -1.48 -14.99 2.13
C VAL A 136 -2.88 -14.46 1.81
N ASP A 137 -3.90 -15.23 2.16
CA ASP A 137 -5.30 -14.97 1.81
C ASP A 137 -5.96 -13.98 2.78
N ALA A 138 -5.96 -12.70 2.41
CA ALA A 138 -6.78 -11.68 3.03
C ALA A 138 -7.95 -11.24 2.13
N VAL A 139 -8.34 -12.07 1.15
CA VAL A 139 -9.45 -11.83 0.22
C VAL A 139 -10.69 -12.58 0.67
N THR A 140 -10.58 -13.90 0.84
CA THR A 140 -11.73 -14.75 1.10
C THR A 140 -12.25 -14.58 2.53
N LYS A 141 -13.52 -14.91 2.76
CA LYS A 141 -14.11 -14.90 4.11
C LYS A 141 -13.30 -15.76 5.10
N ASN A 142 -12.83 -16.92 4.65
CA ASN A 142 -12.10 -17.87 5.50
C ASN A 142 -10.69 -17.37 5.81
N GLY A 143 -9.93 -16.93 4.81
CA GLY A 143 -8.59 -16.37 5.02
C GLY A 143 -8.62 -15.14 5.94
N ARG A 144 -9.59 -14.26 5.74
CA ARG A 144 -9.80 -13.10 6.63
C ARG A 144 -10.15 -13.51 8.05
N ALA A 145 -11.02 -14.50 8.25
CA ALA A 145 -11.39 -14.99 9.58
C ALA A 145 -10.17 -15.58 10.31
N GLU A 146 -9.33 -16.37 9.63
CA GLU A 146 -8.10 -16.94 10.18
C GLU A 146 -7.07 -15.85 10.56
N LEU A 147 -7.02 -14.76 9.80
CA LEU A 147 -6.20 -13.58 10.08
C LEU A 147 -6.83 -12.61 11.12
N ALA A 148 -8.00 -12.95 11.68
CA ALA A 148 -8.80 -12.08 12.54
C ALA A 148 -9.10 -10.70 11.92
N LEU A 149 -9.18 -10.65 10.60
CA LEU A 149 -9.56 -9.45 9.85
C LEU A 149 -11.09 -9.31 9.82
N PRO A 150 -11.63 -8.11 10.01
CA PRO A 150 -13.06 -7.86 9.82
C PRO A 150 -13.47 -8.09 8.36
N ALA A 151 -14.76 -8.11 8.05
CA ALA A 151 -15.22 -8.19 6.65
C ALA A 151 -14.65 -7.04 5.77
N ARG A 152 -14.40 -5.86 6.36
CA ARG A 152 -13.79 -4.70 5.70
C ARG A 152 -12.77 -4.00 6.59
N CYS A 153 -11.64 -3.62 5.99
CA CYS A 153 -10.71 -2.65 6.59
C CYS A 153 -10.55 -1.48 5.61
N GLY A 154 -11.12 -0.32 5.94
CA GLY A 154 -10.86 0.90 5.17
C GLY A 154 -9.42 1.39 5.36
N LYS A 155 -8.97 2.26 4.46
CA LYS A 155 -7.66 2.93 4.54
C LYS A 155 -7.45 3.63 5.89
N GLY A 156 -6.23 3.60 6.42
CA GLY A 156 -5.84 4.20 7.70
C GLY A 156 -6.36 3.50 8.96
N LYS A 157 -7.35 2.61 8.85
CA LYS A 157 -7.91 1.88 10.00
C LYS A 157 -7.14 0.59 10.24
N ARG A 158 -6.78 0.33 11.50
CA ARG A 158 -6.17 -0.94 11.96
C ARG A 158 -4.87 -1.32 11.25
N TYR A 159 -4.04 -0.33 10.91
CA TYR A 159 -2.70 -0.58 10.37
C TYR A 159 -1.85 -1.40 11.33
N ALA A 160 -2.03 -1.27 12.65
CA ALA A 160 -1.33 -2.12 13.61
C ALA A 160 -1.55 -3.63 13.35
N LEU A 161 -2.80 -4.07 13.17
CA LEU A 161 -3.12 -5.49 12.90
C LEU A 161 -2.58 -5.94 11.54
N THR A 162 -2.84 -5.16 10.48
CA THR A 162 -2.42 -5.53 9.11
C THR A 162 -0.90 -5.53 8.94
N ARG A 163 -0.18 -4.61 9.61
CA ARG A 163 1.29 -4.62 9.68
C ARG A 163 1.83 -5.79 10.49
N ALA A 164 1.19 -6.17 11.59
CA ALA A 164 1.58 -7.34 12.37
C ALA A 164 1.43 -8.63 11.54
N ILE A 165 0.33 -8.78 10.79
CA ILE A 165 0.12 -9.88 9.85
C ILE A 165 1.21 -9.88 8.76
N GLY A 166 1.46 -8.73 8.14
CA GLY A 166 2.48 -8.63 7.09
C GLY A 166 3.89 -8.92 7.58
N ARG A 167 4.26 -8.47 8.79
CA ARG A 167 5.53 -8.85 9.42
C ARG A 167 5.62 -10.36 9.64
N ALA A 168 4.57 -10.99 10.11
CA ALA A 168 4.57 -12.45 10.32
C ALA A 168 4.72 -13.21 8.99
N ALA A 169 3.96 -12.81 7.96
CA ALA A 169 4.05 -13.37 6.61
C ALA A 169 5.46 -13.19 6.02
N TYR A 170 6.02 -11.99 6.10
CA TYR A 170 7.36 -11.70 5.59
C TYR A 170 8.43 -12.56 6.28
N LYS A 171 8.37 -12.68 7.62
CA LYS A 171 9.28 -13.56 8.39
C LYS A 171 9.09 -15.04 8.08
N GLY A 172 7.90 -15.44 7.65
CA GLY A 172 7.58 -16.80 7.19
C GLY A 172 8.08 -17.10 5.77
N GLY A 173 8.67 -16.12 5.06
CA GLY A 173 9.15 -16.30 3.69
C GLY A 173 8.04 -16.24 2.63
N GLU A 174 6.88 -15.69 2.97
CA GLU A 174 5.75 -15.57 2.05
C GLU A 174 6.06 -14.60 0.90
N ASN A 175 5.42 -14.77 -0.26
CA ASN A 175 5.58 -13.84 -1.39
C ASN A 175 4.89 -12.49 -1.15
N GLY A 176 3.85 -12.46 -0.31
CA GLY A 176 3.05 -11.28 -0.10
C GLY A 176 1.64 -11.61 0.38
N ILE A 177 0.73 -10.64 0.20
CA ILE A 177 -0.66 -10.73 0.66
C ILE A 177 -1.59 -10.35 -0.48
N ALA A 178 -2.53 -11.23 -0.80
CA ALA A 178 -3.70 -10.90 -1.61
C ALA A 178 -4.79 -10.37 -0.68
N SER A 179 -5.34 -9.20 -0.96
CA SER A 179 -6.27 -8.55 -0.03
C SER A 179 -7.41 -7.84 -0.74
N ILE A 180 -8.57 -7.75 -0.07
CA ILE A 180 -9.61 -6.81 -0.52
C ILE A 180 -9.07 -5.38 -0.47
N SER A 181 -9.47 -4.57 -1.45
CA SER A 181 -9.05 -3.18 -1.56
C SER A 181 -9.48 -2.37 -0.34
N ALA A 182 -8.59 -1.49 0.12
CA ALA A 182 -8.89 -0.55 1.19
C ALA A 182 -9.82 0.59 0.76
N VAL A 183 -9.93 0.82 -0.55
CA VAL A 183 -10.57 2.01 -1.16
C VAL A 183 -11.73 1.66 -2.08
N GLN A 184 -11.80 0.44 -2.60
CA GLN A 184 -12.88 -0.03 -3.50
C GLN A 184 -13.61 -1.23 -2.90
N ARG A 185 -14.96 -1.20 -2.91
CA ARG A 185 -15.80 -2.20 -2.21
C ARG A 185 -15.52 -3.63 -2.67
N ASP A 186 -15.46 -3.91 -3.95
CA ASP A 186 -15.26 -5.28 -4.45
C ASP A 186 -13.91 -5.45 -5.16
N GLY A 187 -12.96 -4.56 -4.84
CA GLY A 187 -11.63 -4.57 -5.42
C GLY A 187 -10.70 -5.56 -4.74
N GLU A 188 -9.70 -6.02 -5.48
CA GLU A 188 -8.56 -6.78 -4.96
C GLU A 188 -7.27 -5.99 -5.14
N GLU A 189 -6.34 -6.17 -4.21
CA GLU A 189 -5.00 -5.60 -4.21
C GLU A 189 -3.99 -6.71 -3.87
N LEU A 190 -2.80 -6.65 -4.48
CA LEU A 190 -1.63 -7.43 -4.08
C LEU A 190 -0.63 -6.53 -3.36
N ALA A 191 -0.11 -7.03 -2.24
CA ALA A 191 1.03 -6.47 -1.54
C ALA A 191 2.18 -7.46 -1.66
N ILE A 192 3.05 -7.28 -2.67
CA ILE A 192 4.17 -8.17 -2.95
C ILE A 192 5.39 -7.70 -2.17
N PHE A 193 6.05 -8.61 -1.46
CA PHE A 193 7.20 -8.27 -0.62
C PHE A 193 8.48 -8.09 -1.45
N ASP A 194 9.36 -7.19 -1.00
CA ASP A 194 10.62 -6.87 -1.68
C ASP A 194 11.55 -8.08 -1.87
N SER A 195 11.47 -9.08 -1.00
CA SER A 195 12.21 -10.35 -1.10
C SER A 195 11.89 -11.18 -2.35
N CYS A 196 10.74 -10.97 -3.00
CA CYS A 196 10.33 -11.70 -4.21
C CYS A 196 9.81 -10.82 -5.35
N ALA A 197 9.57 -9.52 -5.14
CA ALA A 197 8.94 -8.65 -6.13
C ALA A 197 9.61 -8.70 -7.52
N SER A 198 10.94 -8.65 -7.58
CA SER A 198 11.69 -8.72 -8.86
C SER A 198 11.64 -10.08 -9.54
N LYS A 199 11.25 -11.15 -8.83
CA LYS A 199 11.13 -12.49 -9.38
C LYS A 199 9.78 -12.74 -10.01
N ILE A 200 8.71 -12.15 -9.47
CA ILE A 200 7.33 -12.49 -9.84
C ILE A 200 6.52 -11.33 -10.44
N ALA A 201 7.01 -10.08 -10.37
CA ALA A 201 6.28 -8.91 -10.87
C ALA A 201 7.08 -8.18 -11.95
N HIS A 202 6.59 -8.28 -13.19
CA HIS A 202 7.30 -7.79 -14.38
C HIS A 202 6.61 -6.56 -14.95
N MET A 203 7.31 -5.43 -15.03
CA MET A 203 6.77 -4.23 -15.67
C MET A 203 6.42 -4.50 -17.14
N ARG A 204 5.24 -4.06 -17.57
CA ARG A 204 4.74 -4.17 -18.94
C ARG A 204 4.51 -2.80 -19.55
N GLY A 205 5.21 -2.52 -20.64
CA GLY A 205 5.08 -1.26 -21.38
C GLY A 205 5.53 -0.04 -20.57
N ALA A 206 5.27 1.14 -21.12
CA ALA A 206 5.63 2.40 -20.49
C ALA A 206 4.56 2.88 -19.49
N ARG A 207 5.01 3.60 -18.46
CA ARG A 207 4.17 4.41 -17.56
C ARG A 207 3.35 5.42 -18.37
N ARG A 208 2.07 5.55 -18.04
CA ARG A 208 1.10 6.41 -18.73
C ARG A 208 0.10 7.00 -17.74
N THR A 209 -0.60 8.06 -18.10
CA THR A 209 -1.79 8.46 -17.31
C THR A 209 -2.85 7.36 -17.36
N LEU A 210 -3.73 7.29 -16.36
CA LEU A 210 -4.78 6.26 -16.38
C LEU A 210 -5.68 6.43 -17.62
N ARG A 211 -5.97 7.67 -17.99
CA ARG A 211 -6.72 8.01 -19.21
C ARG A 211 -6.09 7.40 -20.46
N GLN A 212 -4.78 7.59 -20.64
CA GLN A 212 -4.02 7.02 -21.77
C GLN A 212 -4.02 5.49 -21.75
N TRP A 213 -3.89 4.89 -20.56
CA TRP A 213 -3.92 3.43 -20.42
C TRP A 213 -5.28 2.84 -20.83
N ARG A 214 -6.40 3.44 -20.38
CA ARG A 214 -7.76 3.01 -20.77
C ARG A 214 -7.98 3.12 -22.27
N ALA A 215 -7.59 4.25 -22.88
CA ALA A 215 -7.72 4.46 -24.34
C ALA A 215 -6.98 3.40 -25.17
N GLY A 216 -5.77 3.02 -24.73
CA GLY A 216 -4.97 1.99 -25.39
C GLY A 216 -5.62 0.59 -25.39
N ARG A 217 -6.41 0.26 -24.37
CA ARG A 217 -7.12 -1.04 -24.26
C ARG A 217 -8.33 -1.14 -25.18
N VAL A 218 -9.03 -0.02 -25.43
CA VAL A 218 -10.21 0.02 -26.31
C VAL A 218 -9.80 -0.16 -27.79
N GLY A 219 -8.65 0.38 -28.18
CA GLY A 219 -8.14 0.30 -29.56
C GLY A 219 -7.71 -1.10 -30.02
N VAL A 220 -7.30 -1.98 -29.10
CA VAL A 220 -6.81 -3.33 -29.43
C VAL A 220 -7.95 -4.28 -29.85
N LYS A 221 -9.19 -4.07 -29.38
CA LYS A 221 -10.34 -4.93 -29.71
C LYS A 221 -10.84 -4.80 -31.16
N LYS A 222 -10.44 -3.77 -31.92
CA LYS A 222 -10.99 -3.51 -33.28
C LYS A 222 -10.24 -4.16 -34.45
N LYS A 223 -9.18 -4.94 -34.22
CA LYS A 223 -8.34 -5.49 -35.32
C LYS A 223 -8.49 -6.99 -35.62
N SER A 224 -9.39 -7.74 -34.98
CA SER A 224 -9.46 -9.21 -35.15
C SER A 224 -10.57 -9.74 -36.08
N SER A 225 -11.25 -8.91 -36.87
CA SER A 225 -12.30 -9.38 -37.80
C SER A 225 -12.07 -8.92 -39.24
N LYS A 226 -11.11 -9.54 -39.93
CA LYS A 226 -11.05 -9.56 -41.41
C LYS A 226 -10.06 -10.63 -41.89
N LYS A 227 -10.56 -11.87 -42.00
CA LYS A 227 -10.11 -13.01 -42.84
C LYS A 227 -11.12 -14.11 -42.49
N SER A 228 -11.92 -14.68 -43.38
CA SER A 228 -11.66 -15.07 -44.76
C SER A 228 -12.99 -15.41 -45.44
N SER A 229 -13.22 -14.89 -46.63
CA SER A 229 -14.15 -15.46 -47.61
C SER A 229 -13.35 -15.70 -48.89
N SER A 230 -13.15 -16.97 -49.21
CA SER A 230 -12.73 -17.48 -50.51
C SER A 230 -13.54 -18.74 -50.75
#